data_AF-A0A1S6JGF2-F1
#
_entry.id   AF-A0A1S6JGF2-F1
#
_cell.length_a   1.000
_cell.length_b   1.000
_cell.length_c   1.000
_cell.angle_alpha   90.00
_cell.angle_beta   90.00
_cell.angle_gamma   90.00
#
_symmetry.space_group_name_H-M   'P 1'
#
loop_
_entity.id
_entity.type
_entity.pdbx_description
1 polymer ?
#
loop_
_entity_poly.entity_id
_entity_poly.type
_entity_poly.pdbx_seq_one_letter_code
_entity_poly.pdbx_strand_id
1 'polypeptide(L)'
;MIVSANRLASISPTWQDWTPVWTTSGASTPTFGDAAVSARWAQSATTVFFRLDIVFGSTTNFGSGTDNWRISAPVSAAMTAGGCGAGEIQRNGAPSGYSSGAGTRQPIRVRLTTTGTFEFEMSGGNINAISTASGAGLIDASTPWTWDAGSSLRAWGTYEAAP
;
A
#
# COMPACT_ATOMS: atom_id res chain seq x y z
N MET A 1 2.52 39.04 15.48
CA MET A 1 1.82 37.81 15.03
C MET A 1 1.59 36.93 16.25
N ILE A 2 0.34 36.65 16.61
CA ILE A 2 0.01 35.76 17.74
C ILE A 2 -0.18 34.36 17.16
N VAL A 3 0.66 33.40 17.56
CA VAL A 3 0.49 31.99 17.22
C VAL A 3 -0.30 31.35 18.36
N SER A 4 -1.52 30.88 18.08
CA SER A 4 -2.33 30.19 19.09
C SER A 4 -1.85 28.75 19.30
N ALA A 5 -2.15 28.17 20.46
CA ALA A 5 -1.90 26.76 20.72
C ALA A 5 -2.54 25.85 19.66
N ASN A 6 -3.74 26.20 19.18
CA ASN A 6 -4.42 25.44 18.12
C ASN A 6 -3.66 25.50 16.79
N ARG A 7 -3.07 26.65 16.45
CA ARG A 7 -2.22 26.78 15.25
C ARG A 7 -0.96 25.92 15.39
N LEU A 8 -0.30 25.93 16.55
CA LEU A 8 0.87 25.09 16.82
C LEU A 8 0.53 23.60 16.79
N ALA A 9 -0.60 23.20 17.38
CA ALA A 9 -1.08 21.82 17.36
C ALA A 9 -1.38 21.36 15.93
N SER A 10 -2.00 22.22 15.11
CA SER A 10 -2.32 21.87 13.72
C SER A 10 -1.09 21.61 12.85
N ILE A 11 0.08 22.14 13.21
CA ILE A 11 1.33 21.97 12.44
C ILE A 11 2.30 20.96 13.09
N SER A 12 1.98 20.43 14.26
CA SER A 12 2.81 19.49 15.02
C SER A 12 2.29 18.06 14.81
N PRO A 13 2.78 17.33 13.79
CA PRO A 13 2.23 16.01 13.47
C PRO A 13 2.47 15.03 14.62
N THR A 14 1.39 14.46 15.14
CA THR A 14 1.45 13.38 16.13
C THR A 14 1.10 12.06 15.46
N TRP A 15 2.04 11.11 15.49
CA TRP A 15 1.81 9.78 14.91
C TRP A 15 0.80 8.99 15.73
N GLN A 16 -0.25 8.54 15.06
CA GLN A 16 -1.28 7.68 15.60
C GLN A 16 -1.54 6.49 14.69
N ASP A 17 -2.13 5.46 15.24
CA ASP A 17 -2.44 4.25 14.49
C ASP A 17 -3.74 4.45 13.68
N TRP A 18 -3.86 3.76 12.56
CA TRP A 18 -5.14 3.61 11.88
C TRP A 18 -5.38 2.15 11.54
N THR A 19 -6.64 1.73 11.52
CA THR A 19 -7.01 0.39 11.07
C THR A 19 -7.41 0.47 9.60
N PRO A 20 -6.55 0.01 8.67
CA PRO A 20 -6.91 0.00 7.26
C PRO A 20 -8.06 -0.97 6.99
N VAL A 21 -8.95 -0.60 6.08
CA VAL A 21 -9.90 -1.50 5.45
C VAL A 21 -9.32 -1.95 4.12
N TRP A 22 -9.31 -3.25 3.87
CA TRP A 22 -8.86 -3.83 2.61
C TRP A 22 -10.08 -4.19 1.76
N THR A 23 -10.16 -3.58 0.58
CA THR A 23 -11.19 -3.80 -0.43
C THR A 23 -10.53 -4.02 -1.78
N THR A 24 -11.32 -4.07 -2.85
CA THR A 24 -10.80 -4.08 -4.22
C THR A 24 -11.57 -3.13 -5.12
N SER A 25 -11.13 -3.01 -6.37
CA SER A 25 -11.88 -2.35 -7.43
C SER A 25 -13.14 -3.11 -7.88
N GLY A 26 -13.34 -4.34 -7.43
CA GLY A 26 -14.44 -5.23 -7.85
C GLY A 26 -15.11 -5.94 -6.68
N ALA A 27 -15.56 -7.18 -6.89
CA ALA A 27 -16.37 -7.93 -5.93
C ALA A 27 -15.55 -8.91 -5.08
N SER A 28 -14.34 -9.27 -5.51
CA SER A 28 -13.50 -10.29 -4.83
C SER A 28 -12.80 -9.69 -3.61
N THR A 29 -13.56 -9.45 -2.54
CA THR A 29 -13.08 -8.72 -1.36
C THR A 29 -12.11 -9.57 -0.52
N PRO A 30 -10.85 -9.13 -0.33
CA PRO A 30 -9.86 -9.80 0.52
C PRO A 30 -10.13 -9.54 2.00
N THR A 31 -9.47 -10.32 2.86
CA THR A 31 -9.50 -10.14 4.31
C THR A 31 -8.13 -10.39 4.90
N PHE A 32 -7.71 -9.57 5.87
CA PHE A 32 -6.40 -9.70 6.52
C PHE A 32 -6.19 -11.04 7.23
N GLY A 33 -7.22 -11.63 7.83
CA GLY A 33 -7.06 -12.85 8.65
C GLY A 33 -6.11 -12.62 9.83
N ASP A 34 -5.10 -13.47 9.96
CA ASP A 34 -4.00 -13.43 10.93
C ASP A 34 -2.79 -12.59 10.48
N ALA A 35 -2.95 -11.72 9.47
CA ALA A 35 -1.88 -10.82 9.04
C ALA A 35 -1.44 -9.87 10.17
N ALA A 36 -0.13 -9.61 10.25
CA ALA A 36 0.40 -8.55 11.08
C ALA A 36 0.30 -7.22 10.33
N VAL A 37 -0.59 -6.33 10.77
CA VAL A 37 -0.83 -5.02 10.13
C VAL A 37 -0.35 -3.90 11.07
N SER A 38 0.59 -3.10 10.58
CA SER A 38 1.11 -1.91 11.27
C SER A 38 0.88 -0.69 10.38
N ALA A 39 -0.06 0.15 10.76
CA ALA A 39 -0.43 1.33 9.99
C ALA A 39 -0.42 2.56 10.91
N ARG A 40 0.48 3.51 10.64
CA ARG A 40 0.59 4.76 11.41
C ARG A 40 0.60 6.00 10.53
N TRP A 41 -0.12 7.02 10.92
CA TRP A 41 -0.21 8.27 10.17
C TRP A 41 -0.07 9.47 11.09
N ALA A 42 0.24 10.61 10.50
CA ALA A 42 0.22 11.90 11.17
C ALA A 42 -0.24 12.95 10.16
N GLN A 43 -0.81 14.04 10.65
CA GLN A 43 -1.20 15.17 9.81
C GLN A 43 -0.60 16.47 10.34
N SER A 44 -0.06 17.27 9.42
CA SER A 44 0.42 18.63 9.69
C SER A 44 -0.23 19.55 8.65
N ALA A 45 -1.02 20.50 9.13
CA ALA A 45 -1.96 21.27 8.32
C ALA A 45 -2.82 20.34 7.44
N THR A 46 -2.78 20.48 6.12
CA THR A 46 -3.48 19.61 5.18
C THR A 46 -2.64 18.42 4.71
N THR A 47 -1.35 18.36 5.07
CA THR A 47 -0.48 17.26 4.62
C THR A 47 -0.59 16.08 5.57
N VAL A 48 -0.98 14.94 5.01
CA VAL A 48 -0.97 13.65 5.69
C VAL A 48 0.32 12.91 5.35
N PHE A 49 0.96 12.35 6.37
CA PHE A 49 2.06 11.39 6.28
C PHE A 49 1.53 10.02 6.68
N PHE A 50 1.92 8.97 5.96
CA PHE A 50 1.50 7.62 6.30
C PHE A 50 2.65 6.62 6.16
N ARG A 51 2.57 5.54 6.95
CA ARG A 51 3.33 4.30 6.75
C ARG A 51 2.42 3.09 6.98
N LEU A 52 2.53 2.09 6.12
CA LEU A 52 1.79 0.84 6.16
C LEU A 52 2.80 -0.31 6.02
N ASP A 53 2.73 -1.29 6.91
CA ASP A 53 3.42 -2.57 6.79
C ASP A 53 2.39 -3.67 7.04
N ILE A 54 2.25 -4.57 6.08
CA ILE A 54 1.40 -5.75 6.17
C ILE A 54 2.30 -6.96 5.93
N VAL A 55 2.36 -7.88 6.89
CA VAL A 55 2.91 -9.22 6.70
C VAL A 55 1.74 -10.19 6.71
N PHE A 56 1.50 -10.85 5.58
CA PHE A 56 0.35 -11.73 5.40
C PHE A 56 0.52 -13.02 6.21
N GLY A 57 -0.57 -13.48 6.81
CA GLY A 57 -0.63 -14.68 7.63
C GLY A 57 -1.15 -15.89 6.85
N SER A 58 -1.32 -17.01 7.57
CA SER A 58 -1.77 -18.28 7.01
C SER A 58 -3.25 -18.32 6.64
N THR A 59 -4.05 -17.48 7.28
CA THR A 59 -5.49 -17.34 7.10
C THR A 59 -5.87 -16.08 6.32
N THR A 60 -4.89 -15.31 5.84
CA THR A 60 -5.14 -14.19 4.94
C THR A 60 -5.85 -14.68 3.67
N ASN A 61 -6.98 -14.04 3.33
CA ASN A 61 -7.69 -14.26 2.08
C ASN A 61 -7.34 -13.11 1.12
N PHE A 62 -6.69 -13.43 0.02
CA PHE A 62 -6.22 -12.47 -0.98
C PHE A 62 -7.31 -12.02 -1.97
N GLY A 63 -8.52 -12.59 -1.87
CA GLY A 63 -9.54 -12.48 -2.90
C GLY A 63 -9.22 -13.39 -4.09
N SER A 64 -9.73 -13.01 -5.26
CA SER A 64 -9.53 -13.77 -6.50
C SER A 64 -9.53 -12.85 -7.72
N GLY A 65 -8.91 -13.31 -8.80
CA GLY A 65 -8.91 -12.59 -10.08
C GLY A 65 -8.03 -11.35 -10.08
N THR A 66 -8.33 -10.42 -10.98
CA THR A 66 -7.56 -9.21 -11.28
C THR A 66 -8.20 -7.95 -10.69
N ASP A 67 -8.99 -8.11 -9.61
CA ASP A 67 -9.55 -6.97 -8.88
C ASP A 67 -8.43 -6.31 -8.06
N ASN A 68 -8.08 -5.07 -8.42
CA ASN A 68 -6.95 -4.37 -7.83
C ASN A 68 -7.19 -4.11 -6.35
N TRP A 69 -6.19 -4.38 -5.52
CA TRP A 69 -6.29 -4.18 -4.08
C TRP A 69 -6.33 -2.72 -3.71
N ARG A 70 -7.24 -2.39 -2.80
CA ARG A 70 -7.45 -1.06 -2.26
C ARG A 70 -7.32 -1.08 -0.74
N ILE A 71 -6.51 -0.18 -0.21
CA ILE A 71 -6.35 -0.01 1.23
C ILE A 71 -6.85 1.37 1.62
N SER A 72 -7.75 1.46 2.60
CA SER A 72 -8.30 2.76 3.01
C SER A 72 -7.20 3.71 3.49
N ALA A 73 -7.29 4.96 3.01
CA ALA A 73 -6.51 6.05 3.56
C ALA A 73 -7.00 6.36 5.00
N PRO A 74 -6.12 6.86 5.89
CA PRO A 74 -6.52 7.19 7.26
C PRO A 74 -7.51 8.37 7.33
N VAL A 75 -7.46 9.27 6.35
CA VAL A 75 -8.43 10.35 6.12
C VAL A 75 -8.66 10.49 4.61
N SER A 76 -9.79 11.10 4.22
CA SER A 76 -10.05 11.37 2.80
C SER A 76 -9.03 12.37 2.24
N ALA A 77 -8.48 12.06 1.07
CA ALA A 77 -7.64 12.96 0.28
C ALA A 77 -8.48 14.05 -0.39
N ALA A 78 -7.88 15.22 -0.62
CA ALA A 78 -8.50 16.34 -1.35
C ALA A 78 -8.75 15.99 -2.83
N MET A 79 -7.91 15.14 -3.42
CA MET A 79 -8.02 14.72 -4.80
C MET A 79 -7.37 13.36 -5.03
N THR A 80 -7.67 12.73 -6.17
CA THR A 80 -6.93 11.58 -6.69
C THR A 80 -5.52 11.99 -7.12
N ALA A 81 -4.55 11.10 -6.98
CA ALA A 81 -3.17 11.33 -7.37
C ALA A 81 -2.56 10.12 -8.08
N GLY A 82 -1.88 10.37 -9.20
CA GLY A 82 -1.13 9.35 -9.95
C GLY A 82 0.09 8.80 -9.20
N GLY A 83 0.50 9.44 -8.11
CA GLY A 83 1.49 8.97 -7.17
C GLY A 83 1.45 9.82 -5.90
N CYS A 84 1.39 9.18 -4.73
CA CYS A 84 1.41 9.84 -3.42
C CYS A 84 2.38 9.16 -2.44
N GLY A 85 3.20 8.23 -2.93
CA GLY A 85 4.11 7.47 -2.10
C GLY A 85 4.85 6.40 -2.86
N ALA A 86 5.68 5.69 -2.13
CA ALA A 86 6.47 4.56 -2.60
C ALA A 86 6.38 3.42 -1.61
N GLY A 87 6.90 2.27 -1.99
CA GLY A 87 6.88 1.09 -1.16
C GLY A 87 7.75 -0.02 -1.68
N GLU A 88 7.64 -1.16 -1.02
CA GLU A 88 8.09 -2.43 -1.54
C GLU A 88 7.06 -3.52 -1.26
N ILE A 89 7.04 -4.53 -2.11
CA ILE A 89 6.42 -5.81 -1.83
C ILE A 89 7.49 -6.87 -1.72
N GLN A 90 7.27 -7.88 -0.88
CA GLN A 90 8.16 -9.02 -0.74
C GLN A 90 7.38 -10.32 -0.76
N ARG A 91 7.83 -11.30 -1.54
CA ARG A 91 7.34 -12.68 -1.46
C ARG A 91 8.05 -13.49 -0.38
N ASN A 92 7.35 -14.42 0.27
CA ASN A 92 7.96 -15.44 1.13
C ASN A 92 8.65 -16.54 0.30
N GLY A 93 9.81 -16.22 -0.29
CA GLY A 93 10.59 -17.13 -1.13
C GLY A 93 10.58 -16.76 -2.61
N ALA A 94 11.48 -17.37 -3.38
CA ALA A 94 11.61 -17.11 -4.81
C ALA A 94 10.33 -17.54 -5.56
N PRO A 95 9.72 -16.68 -6.39
CA PRO A 95 8.55 -17.09 -7.15
C PRO A 95 8.87 -18.18 -8.18
N SER A 96 7.90 -19.02 -8.52
CA SER A 96 8.06 -20.03 -9.59
C SER A 96 8.46 -19.36 -10.91
N GLY A 97 9.49 -19.90 -11.59
CA GLY A 97 10.04 -19.32 -12.82
C GLY A 97 11.12 -18.27 -12.63
N TYR A 98 11.49 -17.96 -11.37
CA TYR A 98 12.58 -17.05 -11.05
C TYR A 98 13.83 -17.83 -10.60
N SER A 99 15.03 -17.30 -10.89
CA SER A 99 16.27 -17.89 -10.37
C SER A 99 16.27 -17.82 -8.84
N SER A 100 16.96 -18.75 -8.17
CA SER A 100 17.06 -18.81 -6.70
C SER A 100 17.68 -17.55 -6.05
N GLY A 101 18.16 -16.59 -6.85
CA GLY A 101 18.63 -15.27 -6.42
C GLY A 101 17.80 -14.08 -6.95
N ALA A 102 16.72 -14.32 -7.68
CA ALA A 102 15.86 -13.25 -8.16
C ALA A 102 15.14 -12.58 -6.99
N GLY A 103 15.19 -11.25 -6.97
CA GLY A 103 14.63 -10.43 -5.91
C GLY A 103 13.18 -10.80 -5.59
N THR A 104 12.97 -11.39 -4.41
CA THR A 104 11.65 -11.54 -3.79
C THR A 104 11.06 -10.18 -3.44
N ARG A 105 11.86 -9.10 -3.50
CA ARG A 105 11.49 -7.73 -3.20
C ARG A 105 11.37 -6.90 -4.47
N GLN A 106 10.29 -6.16 -4.59
CA GLN A 106 10.03 -5.28 -5.74
C GLN A 106 9.56 -3.90 -5.27
N PRO A 107 10.08 -2.81 -5.86
CA PRO A 107 9.60 -1.47 -5.54
C PRO A 107 8.20 -1.25 -6.11
N ILE A 108 7.38 -0.50 -5.38
CA ILE A 108 6.04 -0.09 -5.82
C ILE A 108 5.86 1.42 -5.67
N ARG A 109 4.94 1.96 -6.46
CA ARG A 109 4.37 3.29 -6.25
C ARG A 109 3.02 3.16 -5.56
N VAL A 110 2.71 4.10 -4.67
CA VAL A 110 1.38 4.24 -4.05
C VAL A 110 0.59 5.30 -4.82
N ARG A 111 -0.68 5.02 -5.11
CA ARG A 111 -1.58 5.90 -5.86
C ARG A 111 -2.88 6.12 -5.08
N LEU A 112 -3.51 7.26 -5.34
CA LEU A 112 -4.88 7.56 -4.88
C LEU A 112 -5.78 7.55 -6.12
N THR A 113 -6.42 6.43 -6.43
CA THR A 113 -7.39 6.35 -7.54
C THR A 113 -8.81 6.69 -7.10
N THR A 114 -9.06 6.67 -5.79
CA THR A 114 -10.17 7.37 -5.15
C THR A 114 -9.60 8.31 -4.09
N THR A 115 -10.43 9.20 -3.55
CA THR A 115 -10.04 10.04 -2.41
C THR A 115 -9.91 9.25 -1.11
N GLY A 116 -10.46 8.03 -1.03
CA GLY A 116 -10.50 7.26 0.22
C GLY A 116 -9.57 6.04 0.26
N THR A 117 -8.91 5.68 -0.85
CA THR A 117 -8.16 4.42 -0.93
C THR A 117 -6.85 4.55 -1.71
N PHE A 118 -5.83 3.92 -1.17
CA PHE A 118 -4.58 3.64 -1.85
C PHE A 118 -4.70 2.42 -2.77
N GLU A 119 -4.09 2.50 -3.94
CA GLU A 119 -3.72 1.36 -4.78
C GLU A 119 -2.20 1.31 -4.93
N PHE A 120 -1.68 0.12 -5.20
CA PHE A 120 -0.24 -0.11 -5.31
C PHE A 120 0.09 -0.57 -6.72
N GLU A 121 1.17 -0.04 -7.28
CA GLU A 121 1.57 -0.34 -8.65
C GLU A 121 3.05 -0.68 -8.73
N MET A 122 3.38 -1.76 -9.43
CA MET A 122 4.73 -2.04 -9.88
C MET A 122 5.02 -1.27 -11.15
N SER A 123 5.52 -0.04 -11.00
CA SER A 123 5.86 0.84 -12.13
C SER A 123 7.34 0.73 -12.57
N GLY A 124 8.21 0.14 -11.74
CA GLY A 124 9.67 0.10 -11.97
C GLY A 124 10.19 -1.10 -12.78
N GLY A 125 9.30 -2.01 -13.20
CA GLY A 125 9.69 -3.32 -13.73
C GLY A 125 10.27 -4.24 -12.65
N ASN A 126 10.45 -5.52 -13.00
CA ASN A 126 11.03 -6.49 -12.08
C ASN A 126 12.55 -6.57 -12.29
N ILE A 127 13.34 -6.36 -11.22
CA ILE A 127 14.81 -6.29 -11.26
C ILE A 127 15.45 -7.57 -11.82
N ASN A 128 14.73 -8.69 -11.91
CA ASN A 128 15.25 -9.99 -12.39
C ASN A 128 14.31 -10.79 -13.32
N ALA A 129 13.30 -10.16 -13.94
CA ALA A 129 12.41 -10.92 -14.82
C ALA A 129 13.05 -11.22 -16.20
N ILE A 130 13.02 -12.51 -16.60
CA ILE A 130 13.37 -13.01 -17.94
C ILE A 130 12.42 -12.48 -19.04
N SER A 131 11.29 -11.89 -18.67
CA SER A 131 10.40 -11.18 -19.61
C SER A 131 9.91 -9.87 -19.01
N THR A 132 9.97 -8.80 -19.79
CA THR A 132 9.49 -7.44 -19.46
C THR A 132 7.97 -7.35 -19.23
N ALA A 133 7.22 -8.44 -19.41
CA ALA A 133 5.77 -8.50 -19.30
C ALA A 133 5.25 -9.09 -17.98
N SER A 134 6.08 -9.77 -17.19
CA SER A 134 5.64 -10.39 -15.93
C SER A 134 5.74 -9.40 -14.76
N GLY A 135 4.62 -8.78 -14.40
CA GLY A 135 4.46 -8.10 -13.10
C GLY A 135 4.50 -6.57 -13.11
N ALA A 136 4.40 -5.91 -14.26
CA ALA A 136 4.11 -4.47 -14.30
C ALA A 136 2.59 -4.25 -14.23
N GLY A 137 2.13 -3.37 -13.34
CA GLY A 137 0.69 -3.10 -13.17
C GLY A 137 0.27 -2.92 -11.72
N LEU A 138 -1.03 -2.81 -11.51
CA LEU A 138 -1.63 -2.71 -10.19
C LEU A 138 -1.54 -4.06 -9.47
N ILE A 139 -1.37 -4.01 -8.16
CA ILE A 139 -1.29 -5.20 -7.31
C ILE A 139 -2.70 -5.77 -7.09
N ASP A 140 -2.82 -7.09 -7.26
CA ASP A 140 -4.04 -7.87 -7.07
C ASP A 140 -3.72 -9.27 -6.53
N ALA A 141 -4.71 -10.16 -6.45
CA ALA A 141 -4.54 -11.52 -5.91
C ALA A 141 -3.58 -12.42 -6.71
N SER A 142 -3.33 -12.09 -7.97
CA SER A 142 -2.51 -12.83 -8.94
C SER A 142 -1.25 -12.08 -9.38
N THR A 143 -1.21 -10.76 -9.21
CA THR A 143 -0.15 -9.87 -9.69
C THR A 143 0.67 -9.31 -8.51
N PRO A 144 2.02 -9.37 -8.58
CA PRO A 144 2.85 -9.93 -9.66
C PRO A 144 3.09 -11.43 -9.54
N TRP A 145 2.69 -12.04 -8.42
CA TRP A 145 2.85 -13.45 -8.12
C TRP A 145 1.68 -13.92 -7.27
N THR A 146 1.52 -15.24 -7.17
CA THR A 146 0.66 -15.84 -6.16
C THR A 146 1.18 -15.49 -4.77
N TRP A 147 0.34 -14.79 -3.99
CA TRP A 147 0.63 -14.40 -2.61
C TRP A 147 0.46 -15.57 -1.65
N ASP A 148 1.28 -15.58 -0.60
CA ASP A 148 1.33 -16.63 0.41
C ASP A 148 1.64 -16.05 1.79
N ALA A 149 1.49 -16.87 2.84
CA ALA A 149 1.85 -16.49 4.20
C ALA A 149 3.33 -16.10 4.27
N GLY A 150 3.63 -15.01 4.97
CA GLY A 150 4.96 -14.41 5.09
C GLY A 150 5.30 -13.42 3.96
N SER A 151 4.51 -13.37 2.89
CA SER A 151 4.61 -12.26 1.93
C SER A 151 4.26 -10.94 2.61
N SER A 152 4.79 -9.82 2.12
CA SER A 152 4.56 -8.51 2.74
C SER A 152 4.40 -7.38 1.74
N LEU A 153 3.67 -6.35 2.17
CA LEU A 153 3.46 -5.10 1.46
C LEU A 153 3.80 -3.95 2.41
N ARG A 154 4.73 -3.10 2.00
CA ARG A 154 5.18 -1.93 2.74
C ARG A 154 5.00 -0.69 1.89
N ALA A 155 4.42 0.35 2.45
CA ALA A 155 4.15 1.59 1.75
C ALA A 155 4.30 2.80 2.67
N TRP A 156 4.77 3.91 2.12
CA TRP A 156 4.88 5.18 2.84
C TRP A 156 4.75 6.34 1.86
N GLY A 157 4.34 7.50 2.36
CA GLY A 157 4.20 8.66 1.51
C GLY A 157 3.45 9.80 2.16
N THR A 158 2.98 10.70 1.30
CA THR A 158 2.23 11.90 1.69
C THR A 158 1.13 12.21 0.69
N TYR A 159 0.05 12.81 1.20
CA TYR A 159 -1.02 13.37 0.36
C TYR A 159 -1.69 14.55 1.06
N GLU A 160 -2.46 15.33 0.31
CA GLU A 160 -3.26 16.42 0.86
C GLU A 160 -4.63 15.91 1.31
N ALA A 161 -5.02 16.15 2.56
CA ALA A 161 -6.32 15.83 3.12
C ALA A 161 -7.41 16.75 2.57
N ALA A 162 -8.63 16.22 2.47
CA ALA A 162 -9.81 17.01 2.18
C ALA A 162 -10.06 18.05 3.30
N PRO A 163 -10.68 19.21 2.97
CA PRO A 163 -11.00 20.26 3.94
C PRO A 163 -11.96 19.83 5.06
#